data_AF-A0A7Z9IV31-F1
#
_entry.id   AF-A0A7Z9IV31-F1
#
_cell.length_a   1.000
_cell.length_b   1.000
_cell.length_c   1.000
_cell.angle_alpha   90.00
_cell.angle_beta   90.00
_cell.angle_gamma   90.00
#
_symmetry.space_group_name_H-M   'P 1'
#
loop_
_entity.id
_entity.type
_entity.pdbx_description
1 polymer ?
#
loop_
_entity_poly.entity_id
_entity_poly.type
_entity_poly.pdbx_seq_one_letter_code
_entity_poly.pdbx_strand_id
1 'polypeptide(L)' 'GADAVGIGRLCGYGLAAGGKDGIVRVLELLEEEIINAMANLGVTNLDQLTPELVCRAPSVHEPSVFSAFHLVDIPSTKY' A
#
# COMPACT_ATOMS: atom_id res chain seq x y z
N GLY A 1 7.52 -14.04 4.32
CA GLY A 1 6.23 -13.41 4.00
C GLY A 1 5.59 -13.00 5.30
N ALA A 2 4.89 -11.86 5.33
CA ALA A 2 4.11 -11.49 6.50
C ALA A 2 2.82 -12.32 6.54
N ASP A 3 2.40 -12.78 7.71
CA ASP A 3 1.12 -13.48 7.91
C ASP A 3 -0.06 -12.50 7.97
N ALA A 4 0.22 -11.24 8.36
CA ALA A 4 -0.75 -10.15 8.41
C ALA A 4 -0.04 -8.79 8.26
N VAL A 5 -0.79 -7.79 7.77
CA VAL A 5 -0.33 -6.39 7.66
C VAL A 5 -1.35 -5.48 8.34
N GLY A 6 -0.92 -4.77 9.39
CA GLY A 6 -1.75 -3.81 10.09
C GLY A 6 -1.86 -2.47 9.36
N ILE A 7 -3.05 -1.88 9.35
CA ILE A 7 -3.33 -0.56 8.77
C ILE A 7 -3.83 0.43 9.83
N GLY A 8 -3.33 1.66 9.78
CA GLY A 8 -3.65 2.72 10.77
C GLY A 8 -4.22 3.98 10.13
N ARG A 9 -3.34 4.83 9.59
CA ARG A 9 -3.71 6.13 8.98
C ARG A 9 -4.78 6.00 7.90
N LEU A 10 -4.72 4.94 7.09
CA LEU A 10 -5.69 4.67 6.03
C LEU A 10 -7.13 4.61 6.57
N CYS A 11 -7.35 3.88 7.67
CA CYS A 11 -8.65 3.84 8.35
C CYS A 11 -9.05 5.21 8.91
N GLY A 12 -8.09 5.96 9.44
CA GLY A 12 -8.31 7.34 9.90
C GLY A 12 -8.75 8.28 8.77
N TYR A 13 -8.19 8.14 7.57
CA TYR A 13 -8.59 8.92 6.40
C TYR A 13 -9.99 8.55 5.90
N GLY A 14 -10.32 7.26 5.86
CA GLY A 14 -11.69 6.82 5.53
C GLY A 14 -12.71 7.38 6.52
N LEU A 15 -12.40 7.34 7.83
CA LEU A 15 -13.24 7.90 8.88
C LEU A 15 -13.45 9.41 8.71
N ALA A 16 -12.38 10.16 8.43
CA ALA A 16 -12.45 11.60 8.24
C ALA A 16 -13.23 12.00 6.99
N ALA A 17 -13.13 11.21 5.90
CA ALA A 17 -13.76 11.51 4.63
C ALA A 17 -15.26 11.18 4.58
N GLY A 18 -15.69 10.10 5.25
CA GLY A 18 -17.07 9.60 5.12
C GLY A 18 -17.61 8.91 6.37
N GLY A 19 -17.02 9.16 7.55
CA GLY A 19 -17.42 8.48 8.77
C GLY A 19 -17.23 6.96 8.66
N LYS A 20 -18.14 6.20 9.27
CA LYS A 20 -18.13 4.73 9.22
C LYS A 20 -18.15 4.20 7.79
N ASP A 21 -18.99 4.76 6.93
CA ASP A 21 -19.15 4.30 5.55
C ASP A 21 -17.90 4.60 4.71
N GLY A 22 -17.19 5.68 5.04
CA GLY A 22 -15.88 5.98 4.45
C GLY A 22 -14.80 4.97 4.82
N ILE A 23 -14.79 4.44 6.05
CA ILE A 23 -13.88 3.33 6.42
C ILE A 23 -14.19 2.10 5.58
N VAL A 24 -15.47 1.70 5.52
CA VAL A 24 -15.89 0.51 4.76
C VAL A 24 -15.46 0.64 3.31
N ARG A 25 -15.72 1.79 2.68
CA ARG A 25 -15.34 2.03 1.29
C ARG A 25 -13.83 1.91 1.05
N VAL A 26 -13.02 2.40 1.96
CA VAL A 26 -11.55 2.30 1.85
C VAL A 26 -11.08 0.85 1.99
N LEU A 27 -11.71 0.04 2.85
CA LEU A 27 -11.38 -1.37 2.99
C LEU A 27 -11.78 -2.20 1.75
N GLU A 28 -12.95 -1.91 1.16
CA GLU A 28 -13.36 -2.52 -0.12
C GLU A 28 -12.36 -2.20 -1.24
N LEU A 29 -11.94 -0.94 -1.34
CA LEU A 29 -10.93 -0.53 -2.34
C LEU A 29 -9.60 -1.26 -2.13
N LEU A 30 -9.15 -1.39 -0.88
CA LEU A 30 -7.93 -2.12 -0.57
C LEU A 30 -8.04 -3.60 -0.94
N GLU A 31 -9.19 -4.22 -0.71
CA GLU A 31 -9.47 -5.61 -1.13
C GLU A 31 -9.42 -5.74 -2.66
N GLU A 32 -10.11 -4.86 -3.39
CA GLU A 32 -10.09 -4.81 -4.85
C GLU A 32 -8.66 -4.64 -5.39
N GLU A 33 -7.86 -3.76 -4.80
CA GLU A 33 -6.46 -3.54 -5.18
C GLU A 33 -5.57 -4.77 -4.93
N ILE A 34 -5.77 -5.49 -3.82
CA ILE A 34 -5.06 -6.74 -3.55
C ILE A 34 -5.41 -7.79 -4.61
N ILE A 35 -6.69 -7.92 -4.96
CA ILE A 35 -7.14 -8.84 -6.02
C ILE A 35 -6.53 -8.46 -7.37
N ASN A 36 -6.54 -7.17 -7.72
CA ASN A 36 -5.96 -6.67 -8.96
C ASN A 36 -4.43 -6.89 -9.02
N ALA A 37 -3.73 -6.68 -7.90
CA ALA A 37 -2.29 -6.94 -7.81
C ALA A 37 -1.98 -8.44 -7.99
N MET A 38 -2.75 -9.32 -7.36
CA MET A 38 -2.62 -10.77 -7.57
C MET A 38 -2.90 -11.18 -9.02
N ALA A 39 -3.93 -10.61 -9.65
CA ALA A 39 -4.24 -10.86 -11.06
C ALA A 39 -3.08 -10.42 -11.98
N ASN A 40 -2.46 -9.27 -11.70
CA ASN A 40 -1.28 -8.78 -12.44
C ASN A 40 -0.05 -9.68 -12.26
N LEU A 41 0.09 -10.32 -11.10
CA LEU A 41 1.13 -11.31 -10.82
C LEU A 41 0.80 -12.71 -11.39
N GLY A 42 -0.40 -12.91 -11.94
CA GLY A 42 -0.84 -14.20 -12.45
C GLY A 42 -1.14 -15.23 -11.35
N VAL A 43 -1.44 -14.78 -10.13
CA VAL A 43 -1.78 -15.63 -8.99
C VAL A 43 -3.25 -15.48 -8.60
N THR A 44 -3.79 -16.49 -7.92
CA THR A 44 -5.21 -16.57 -7.53
C THR A 44 -5.41 -16.82 -6.04
N ASN A 45 -4.33 -17.00 -5.29
CA ASN A 45 -4.35 -17.22 -3.85
C ASN A 45 -3.09 -16.59 -3.20
N LEU A 46 -3.25 -16.04 -1.99
CA LEU A 46 -2.17 -15.49 -1.18
C LEU A 46 -1.05 -16.51 -0.90
N ASP A 47 -1.36 -17.81 -0.80
CA ASP A 47 -0.37 -18.88 -0.59
C ASP A 47 0.60 -19.04 -1.77
N GLN A 48 0.25 -18.50 -2.95
CA GLN A 48 1.11 -18.49 -4.13
C GLN A 48 2.08 -17.30 -4.14
N LEU A 49 1.96 -16.36 -3.19
CA LEU A 49 2.86 -15.22 -3.09
C LEU A 49 4.23 -15.65 -2.55
N THR A 50 5.18 -15.85 -3.45
CA THR A 50 6.56 -16.24 -3.09
C THR A 50 7.53 -15.06 -3.22
N PRO A 51 8.71 -15.14 -2.58
CA PRO A 51 9.76 -14.14 -2.75
C PRO A 51 10.25 -13.94 -4.19
N GLU A 52 9.97 -14.87 -5.11
CA GLU A 52 10.39 -14.78 -6.52
C GLU A 52 9.55 -13.77 -7.31
N LEU A 53 8.35 -13.43 -6.81
CA LEU A 53 7.45 -12.44 -7.42
C LEU A 53 7.88 -10.99 -7.13
N VAL A 54 8.91 -10.78 -6.32
CA VAL A 54 9.44 -9.47 -5.98
C VAL A 54 10.95 -9.44 -6.23
N CYS A 55 11.46 -8.27 -6.61
CA CYS A 55 12.89 -8.03 -6.69
C CYS A 55 13.28 -6.93 -5.70
N ARG A 56 14.51 -7.02 -5.15
CA ARG A 56 15.03 -5.97 -4.28
C ARG A 56 15.23 -4.70 -5.12
N ALA A 57 14.52 -3.63 -4.76
CA ALA A 57 14.71 -2.30 -5.32
C ALA A 57 15.47 -1.40 -4.32
N PRO A 58 16.28 -0.44 -4.79
CA PRO A 58 16.82 0.61 -3.92
C PRO A 58 15.66 1.46 -3.37
N SER A 59 15.81 1.97 -2.15
CA SER A 59 14.81 2.89 -1.59
C SER A 59 14.76 4.16 -2.43
N VAL A 60 13.56 4.59 -2.83
CA VAL A 60 13.36 5.83 -3.60
C VAL A 60 13.55 7.09 -2.74
N HIS A 61 13.45 6.97 -1.41
CA HIS A 61 13.76 8.00 -0.43
C HIS A 61 14.10 7.38 0.93
N GLU A 62 14.75 8.12 1.82
CA GLU A 62 14.89 7.72 3.22
C GLU A 62 13.52 7.44 3.87
N PRO A 63 13.33 6.29 4.54
CA PRO A 63 12.10 5.99 5.27
C PRO A 63 11.81 7.06 6.32
N SER A 64 10.62 7.63 6.29
CA SER A 64 10.16 8.56 7.32
C SER A 64 8.71 8.26 7.70
N VAL A 65 8.30 8.67 8.90
CA VAL A 65 6.91 8.53 9.36
C VAL A 65 5.91 9.29 8.46
N PHE A 66 6.41 10.17 7.58
CA PHE A 66 5.65 10.96 6.61
C PHE A 66 5.85 10.51 5.15
N SER A 67 6.58 9.43 4.91
CA SER A 67 6.91 8.94 3.57
C SER A 67 5.78 8.12 2.94
N ALA A 68 5.74 8.16 1.61
CA ALA A 68 4.81 7.52 0.67
C ALA A 68 3.32 7.92 0.69
N PHE A 69 2.88 9.13 0.31
CA PHE A 69 3.56 10.37 -0.11
C PHE A 69 2.53 11.54 -0.20
N HIS A 70 1.86 11.95 0.90
CA HIS A 70 0.79 12.97 0.86
C HIS A 70 1.23 14.44 1.03
N LEU A 71 2.52 14.76 0.96
CA LEU A 71 3.04 16.15 1.03
C LEU A 71 4.36 16.33 0.26
N VAL A 72 4.62 15.57 -0.82
CA VAL A 72 5.96 15.55 -1.42
C VAL A 72 6.43 16.96 -1.81
N ASP A 73 7.55 17.43 -1.25
CA ASP A 73 8.36 18.49 -1.83
C ASP A 73 9.79 17.96 -2.02
N ILE A 74 10.29 18.01 -3.25
CA ILE A 74 11.59 17.45 -3.67
C ILE A 74 12.47 18.58 -4.21
N PRO A 75 13.62 18.91 -3.59
CA PRO A 75 14.70 19.62 -4.29
C PRO A 75 15.59 18.60 -5.00
N SER A 76 15.92 18.87 -6.27
CA SER A 76 16.74 17.97 -7.09
C SER A 76 18.07 17.66 -6.43
N THR A 77 18.36 16.37 -6.24
CA THR A 77 19.75 15.96 -6.04
C THR A 77 20.49 16.34 -7.32
N LYS A 78 21.39 17.34 -7.24
CA LYS A 78 22.22 17.80 -8.36
C LYS A 78 23.13 16.66 -8.83
N TYR A 79 22.65 15.88 -9.78
CA TYR A 79 23.47 15.17 -10.76
C TYR A 79 22.79 15.28 -12.12
#